data_AF-A0A161QEQ5-F1
#
_entry.id   AF-A0A161QEQ5-F1
#
_cell.length_a   1.000
_cell.length_b   1.000
_cell.length_c   1.000
_cell.angle_alpha   90.00
_cell.angle_beta   90.00
_cell.angle_gamma   90.00
#
_symmetry.space_group_name_H-M   'P 1'
#
loop_
_entity.id
_entity.type
_entity.pdbx_description
1 polymer ?
#
loop_
_entity_poly.entity_id
_entity_poly.type
_entity_poly.pdbx_seq_one_letter_code
_entity_poly.pdbx_strand_id
1 'polypeptide(L)' 'MEIKKTDELHRKACEEGKDSYIDPETGYLVFTELFHKRRGQCCNSGCRHCPYKKKEKTPN' A
#
# COMPACT_ATOMS: atom_id res chain seq x y z
N MET A 1 9.15 -5.91 19.28
CA MET A 1 8.27 -4.93 18.61
C MET A 1 8.79 -4.76 17.19
N GLU A 2 8.31 -5.58 16.25
CA GLU A 2 8.70 -5.48 14.84
C GLU A 2 7.99 -4.27 14.23
N ILE A 3 8.71 -3.17 14.08
CA ILE A 3 8.24 -2.03 13.31
C ILE A 3 8.15 -2.49 11.86
N LYS A 4 6.92 -2.61 11.34
CA LYS A 4 6.63 -3.09 9.99
C LYS A 4 7.30 -2.17 8.96
N LYS A 5 8.48 -2.55 8.45
CA LYS A 5 9.29 -1.82 7.45
C LYS A 5 8.48 -1.41 6.21
N THR A 6 7.45 -2.19 5.91
CA THR A 6 6.46 -1.93 4.87
C THR A 6 5.80 -0.54 4.90
N ASP A 7 5.56 0.04 6.08
CA ASP A 7 4.87 1.35 6.19
C ASP A 7 5.79 2.52 5.84
N GLU A 8 7.06 2.45 6.28
CA GLU A 8 8.08 3.46 5.94
C GLU A 8 8.40 3.44 4.44
N LEU A 9 8.53 2.25 3.85
CA LEU A 9 8.75 2.11 2.41
C LEU A 9 7.55 2.61 1.60
N HIS A 10 6.32 2.33 2.05
CA HIS A 10 5.11 2.89 1.44
C HIS A 10 5.13 4.41 1.47
N ARG A 11 5.41 5.00 2.63
CA ARG A 11 5.48 6.45 2.79
C ARG A 11 6.54 7.07 1.88
N LYS A 12 7.75 6.50 1.88
CA LYS A 12 8.84 6.96 1.01
C LYS A 12 8.47 6.85 -0.47
N ALA A 13 7.89 5.73 -0.89
CA ALA A 13 7.41 5.55 -2.25
C ALA A 13 6.33 6.59 -2.59
N CYS A 14 5.43 6.93 -1.66
CA CYS A 14 4.45 8.00 -1.88
C CYS A 14 5.11 9.39 -1.99
N GLU A 15 6.09 9.71 -1.14
CA GLU A 15 6.83 10.98 -1.20
C GLU A 15 7.66 11.10 -2.48
N GLU A 16 8.23 10.00 -2.98
CA GLU A 16 8.93 9.95 -4.27
C GLU A 16 7.98 9.88 -5.49
N GLY A 17 6.66 9.79 -5.28
CA GLY A 17 5.69 9.64 -6.36
C GLY A 17 5.75 8.29 -7.09
N LYS A 18 6.30 7.25 -6.43
CA LYS A 18 6.37 5.89 -6.94
C LYS A 18 5.04 5.17 -6.76
N ASP A 19 4.68 4.41 -7.79
CA ASP A 19 3.44 3.63 -7.83
C ASP A 19 3.54 2.29 -7.06
N SER A 20 4.76 1.81 -6.80
CA SER A 20 5.01 0.56 -6.08
C SER A 20 6.38 0.55 -5.41
N TYR A 21 6.58 -0.38 -4.47
CA TYR A 21 7.84 -0.65 -3.80
C TYR A 21 8.02 -2.15 -3.60
N ILE A 22 9.27 -2.60 -3.48
CA ILE A 22 9.56 -4.00 -3.13
C ILE A 22 9.67 -4.09 -1.62
N ASP A 23 8.90 -5.00 -1.03
CA ASP A 23 9.03 -5.35 0.37
C ASP A 23 10.31 -6.19 0.58
N PRO A 24 11.32 -5.71 1.30
CA PRO A 24 12.57 -6.45 1.51
C PRO A 24 12.39 -7.64 2.45
N GLU A 25 11.30 -7.71 3.21
CA GLU A 25 11.03 -8.82 4.12
C GLU A 25 10.50 -10.03 3.37
N THR A 26 9.59 -9.81 2.40
CA THR A 26 8.93 -10.89 1.65
C THR A 26 9.37 -10.99 0.19
N GLY A 27 10.05 -9.98 -0.34
CA GLY A 27 10.44 -9.87 -1.76
C GLY A 27 9.28 -9.51 -2.70
N TYR A 28 8.07 -9.26 -2.19
CA TYR A 28 6.91 -8.96 -3.03
C TYR A 28 6.86 -7.50 -3.46
N LEU A 29 6.34 -7.28 -4.67
CA LEU A 29 6.01 -5.95 -5.17
C LEU A 29 4.67 -5.49 -4.57
N VAL A 30 4.71 -4.41 -3.78
CA VAL A 30 3.56 -3.81 -3.13
C VAL A 30 3.24 -2.48 -3.79
N PHE A 31 1.99 -2.31 -4.23
CA PHE A 31 1.53 -1.04 -4.80
C PHE A 31 1.22 -0.01 -3.71
N THR A 32 1.56 1.25 -4.00
CA THR A 32 1.27 2.38 -3.12
C THR A 32 -0.19 2.82 -3.26
N GLU A 33 -0.65 3.64 -2.32
CA GLU A 33 -1.98 4.24 -2.39
C GLU A 33 -2.11 5.20 -3.58
N LEU A 34 -1.00 5.83 -4.00
CA LEU A 34 -0.99 6.74 -5.15
C LEU A 34 -1.33 5.99 -6.43
N PHE A 35 -0.72 4.82 -6.65
CA PHE A 35 -1.05 3.98 -7.80
C PHE A 35 -2.53 3.63 -7.83
N HIS A 36 -3.08 3.23 -6.68
CA HIS A 36 -4.50 2.92 -6.58
C HIS A 36 -5.37 4.15 -6.84
N LYS A 37 -5.02 5.32 -6.29
CA LYS A 37 -5.75 6.58 -6.55
C LYS A 37 -5.72 6.96 -8.03
N ARG A 38 -4.58 6.81 -8.70
CA ARG A 38 -4.43 7.05 -10.15
C ARG A 38 -5.23 6.05 -10.98
N ARG A 39 -5.25 4.79 -10.57
CA ARG A 39 -6.01 3.72 -11.24
C ARG A 39 -7.51 3.80 -10.98
N GLY A 40 -7.93 4.38 -9.86
CA GLY A 40 -9.33 4.49 -9.45
C GLY A 40 -9.95 3.20 -8.89
N GLN A 41 -9.19 2.13 -8.70
CA GLN A 41 -9.72 0.81 -8.29
C GLN A 41 -8.70 -0.05 -7.52
N CYS A 42 -9.22 -1.01 -6.75
CA CYS A 42 -8.42 -2.04 -6.10
C CYS A 42 -7.79 -2.98 -7.14
N CYS A 43 -6.51 -3.34 -6.96
CA CYS A 43 -5.82 -4.31 -7.81
C CYS A 43 -6.13 -5.78 -7.47
N ASN A 44 -6.78 -6.05 -6.33
CA ASN A 44 -7.03 -7.38 -5.77
C ASN A 44 -5.78 -8.24 -5.52
N SER A 45 -4.56 -7.68 -5.59
CA SER A 45 -3.30 -8.39 -5.30
C SER A 45 -2.98 -8.51 -3.81
N GLY A 46 -3.93 -8.22 -2.92
CA GLY A 46 -3.73 -8.36 -1.47
C GLY A 46 -2.83 -7.29 -0.81
N CYS A 47 -2.60 -6.14 -1.47
CA CYS A 47 -1.74 -5.08 -0.94
C CYS A 47 -2.18 -4.61 0.46
N ARG A 48 -1.22 -4.42 1.36
CA ARG A 48 -1.48 -4.04 2.76
C ARG A 48 -2.03 -2.62 2.91
N HIS A 49 -1.65 -1.71 2.03
CA HIS A 49 -2.01 -0.28 2.08
C HIS A 49 -3.01 0.13 0.98
N CYS A 50 -3.80 -0.81 0.45
CA CYS A 50 -4.77 -0.48 -0.59
C CYS A 50 -5.90 0.40 -0.02
N PRO A 51 -6.11 1.63 -0.52
CA PRO A 51 -7.16 2.53 -0.03
C PRO A 51 -8.58 2.04 -0.38
N TYR A 52 -8.71 1.20 -1.42
CA TYR A 52 -9.97 0.59 -1.84
C TYR A 52 -10.26 -0.74 -1.15
N LYS A 53 -9.28 -1.34 -0.47
CA LYS A 53 -9.54 -2.50 0.36
C LYS A 53 -10.39 -1.99 1.51
N LYS A 54 -11.69 -2.29 1.46
CA LYS A 54 -12.68 -1.87 2.44
C LYS A 54 -12.12 -2.10 3.84
N LYS A 55 -11.60 -1.05 4.47
CA LYS A 55 -11.62 -0.99 5.93
C LYS A 55 -13.09 -0.82 6.21
N GLU A 56 -13.72 -1.87 6.73
CA GLU A 56 -15.05 -1.76 7.31
C GLU A 56 -14.97 -0.60 8.32
N LYS A 57 -15.31 0.61 7.87
CA LYS A 57 -15.62 1.69 8.78
C LYS A 57 -16.93 1.25 9.37
N THR A 58 -16.87 0.73 10.58
CA THR A 58 -18.00 0.45 11.44
C THR A 58 -18.99 1.61 11.31
N PRO A 59 -20.22 1.37 10.86
CA PRO A 59 -21.25 2.39 10.89
C PRO A 59 -21.70 2.64 12.33
N ASN A 60 -21.86 3.93 12.63
CA ASN A 60 -22.59 4.56 13.74
C ASN A 60 -22.01 4.44 15.16
#